data_AF-H6BSM2-F1
#
_entry.id   AF-H6BSM2-F1
#
_cell.length_a   1.000
_cell.length_b   1.000
_cell.length_c   1.000
_cell.angle_alpha   90.00
_cell.angle_beta   90.00
_cell.angle_gamma   90.00
#
_symmetry.space_group_name_H-M   'P 1'
#
loop_
_entity.id
_entity.type
_entity.pdbx_description
1 polymer ?
#
loop_
_entity_poly.entity_id
_entity_poly.type
_entity_poly.pdbx_seq_one_letter_code
_entity_poly.pdbx_strand_id
1 'polypeptide(L)'
;MRATPALRLQATRALRLQATKPLRGGQHPDPKNGVYMGWWGDFGSQPQKGIVTYTLSPNRYDPLAGIVKNAVFNTYRRTKHQILYWLPPLVLAYFLMDWAVEQNDYLNSKPGRAATAAEE
;
A
#
# COMPACT_ATOMS: atom_id res chain seq x y z
N MET A 1 22.47 -45.12 -52.70
CA MET A 1 21.91 -43.89 -52.10
C MET A 1 21.61 -44.16 -50.64
N ARG A 2 22.29 -43.50 -49.70
CA ARG A 2 22.07 -43.70 -48.24
C ARG A 2 20.95 -42.76 -47.79
N ALA A 3 19.92 -43.30 -47.16
CA ALA A 3 18.81 -42.51 -46.62
C ALA A 3 19.28 -41.70 -45.40
N THR A 4 19.13 -40.38 -45.47
CA THR A 4 19.38 -39.45 -44.36
C THR A 4 18.31 -39.63 -43.28
N PRO A 5 18.64 -39.87 -42.01
CA PRO A 5 17.63 -40.00 -40.97
C PRO A 5 17.01 -38.63 -40.67
N ALA A 6 15.68 -38.54 -40.79
CA ALA A 6 14.93 -37.37 -40.38
C ALA A 6 15.04 -37.19 -38.86
N LEU A 7 15.66 -36.10 -38.42
CA LEU A 7 15.82 -35.71 -37.03
C LEU A 7 14.42 -35.40 -36.45
N ARG A 8 13.80 -36.38 -35.79
CA ARG A 8 12.57 -36.14 -35.02
C ARG A 8 12.91 -35.23 -33.84
N LEU A 9 12.58 -33.96 -33.98
CA LEU A 9 12.60 -32.97 -32.91
C LEU A 9 11.61 -33.43 -31.82
N GLN A 10 12.07 -34.24 -30.89
CA GLN A 10 11.30 -34.50 -29.68
C GLN A 10 11.33 -33.22 -28.86
N ALA A 11 10.20 -32.51 -28.83
CA ALA A 11 10.02 -31.37 -27.96
C ALA A 11 10.41 -31.77 -26.53
N THR A 12 11.53 -31.24 -26.05
CA THR A 12 12.09 -31.52 -24.74
C THR A 12 11.07 -31.20 -23.66
N ARG A 13 11.04 -32.02 -22.61
CA ARG A 13 10.05 -31.95 -21.51
C ARG A 13 9.93 -30.54 -20.92
N ALA A 14 11.01 -29.76 -20.95
CA ALA A 14 11.04 -28.36 -20.52
C ALA A 14 10.14 -27.43 -21.35
N LEU A 15 10.07 -27.61 -22.67
CA LEU A 15 9.23 -26.81 -23.57
C LEU A 15 7.73 -27.08 -23.32
N ARG A 16 7.37 -28.34 -23.02
CA ARG A 16 5.98 -28.72 -22.68
C ARG A 16 5.51 -28.11 -21.36
N LEU A 17 6.41 -27.86 -20.41
CA LEU A 17 6.08 -27.24 -19.12
C LEU A 17 5.93 -25.72 -19.20
N GLN A 18 6.53 -25.07 -20.20
CA GLN A 18 6.40 -23.62 -20.40
C GLN A 18 5.07 -23.25 -21.08
N ALA A 19 4.56 -24.10 -21.97
CA ALA A 19 3.30 -23.85 -22.68
C ALA A 19 2.03 -23.95 -21.82
N THR A 20 2.11 -24.55 -20.63
CA THR A 20 0.98 -24.65 -19.68
C THR A 20 0.92 -23.51 -18.67
N LYS A 21 1.92 -22.62 -18.67
CA LYS A 21 2.04 -21.49 -17.74
C LYS A 21 0.93 -20.43 -17.89
N PRO A 22 0.45 -20.06 -19.10
CA PRO A 22 -0.68 -19.13 -19.23
C PRO A 22 -2.05 -19.78 -18.93
N LEU A 23 -2.16 -21.10 -18.87
CA LEU A 23 -3.41 -21.83 -18.57
C LEU A 23 -3.62 -22.07 -17.06
N ARG A 24 -2.65 -21.69 -16.21
CA ARG A 24 -2.74 -21.79 -14.74
C ARG A 24 -3.06 -20.46 -14.05
N GLY A 25 -3.10 -19.36 -14.80
CA GLY A 25 -3.45 -18.05 -14.24
C GLY A 25 -4.95 -17.83 -14.32
N GLY A 26 -5.65 -17.81 -13.19
CA GLY A 26 -7.00 -17.25 -13.18
C GLY A 26 -7.87 -17.47 -11.93
N GLN A 27 -7.72 -18.57 -11.19
CA GLN A 27 -8.69 -18.85 -10.10
C GLN A 27 -8.13 -19.49 -8.80
N HIS A 28 -6.91 -20.03 -8.79
CA HIS A 28 -6.33 -20.71 -7.62
C HIS A 28 -5.02 -20.03 -7.18
N PRO A 29 -4.73 -19.89 -5.87
CA PRO A 29 -3.45 -19.40 -5.39
C PRO A 29 -2.30 -20.33 -5.79
N ASP A 30 -1.38 -19.86 -6.62
CA ASP A 30 -0.12 -20.54 -6.97
C ASP A 30 1.09 -19.69 -6.54
N PRO A 31 1.57 -19.86 -5.28
CA PRO A 31 2.71 -19.11 -4.76
C PRO A 31 3.99 -19.28 -5.57
N LYS A 32 4.16 -20.40 -6.31
CA LYS A 32 5.35 -20.66 -7.13
C LYS A 32 5.35 -19.82 -8.41
N ASN A 33 4.17 -19.37 -8.84
CA ASN A 33 3.99 -18.50 -9.99
C ASN A 33 3.61 -17.06 -9.58
N GLY A 34 3.75 -16.71 -8.31
CA GLY A 34 3.49 -15.36 -7.80
C GLY A 34 2.01 -15.02 -7.57
N VAL A 35 1.12 -16.01 -7.59
CA VAL A 35 -0.32 -15.83 -7.34
C VAL A 35 -0.61 -16.24 -5.90
N TYR A 36 -0.87 -15.28 -5.01
CA TYR A 36 -1.07 -15.55 -3.57
C TYR A 36 -2.52 -15.46 -3.11
N MET A 37 -3.46 -15.19 -4.02
CA MET A 37 -4.88 -15.05 -3.74
C MET A 37 -5.68 -15.76 -4.84
N GLY A 38 -6.66 -16.57 -4.45
CA GLY A 38 -7.61 -17.19 -5.38
C GLY A 38 -8.99 -16.55 -5.34
N TRP A 39 -10.02 -17.33 -5.66
CA TRP A 39 -11.41 -16.87 -5.75
C TRP A 39 -12.26 -17.33 -4.55
N TRP A 40 -13.54 -16.95 -4.54
CA TRP A 40 -14.52 -17.48 -3.58
C TRP A 40 -14.53 -19.01 -3.61
N GLY A 41 -14.35 -19.61 -2.43
CA GLY A 41 -14.22 -21.06 -2.26
C GLY A 41 -12.78 -21.59 -2.29
N ASP A 42 -11.81 -20.78 -2.74
CA ASP A 42 -10.39 -21.14 -2.82
C ASP A 42 -9.49 -19.91 -2.62
N PHE A 43 -9.61 -19.26 -1.47
CA PHE A 43 -8.86 -18.02 -1.19
C PHE A 43 -7.36 -18.22 -1.00
N GLY A 44 -6.90 -19.44 -0.71
CA GLY A 44 -5.50 -19.72 -0.35
C GLY A 44 -5.12 -19.39 1.09
N SER A 45 -6.10 -19.09 1.96
CA SER A 45 -5.84 -18.96 3.39
C SER A 45 -5.60 -20.32 4.04
N GLN A 46 -5.02 -20.31 5.24
CA GLN A 46 -4.98 -21.50 6.10
C GLN A 46 -6.40 -22.04 6.33
N PRO A 47 -6.59 -23.37 6.44
CA PRO A 47 -7.90 -23.96 6.71
C PRO A 47 -8.41 -23.50 8.08
N GLN A 48 -9.66 -23.02 8.12
CA GLN A 48 -10.32 -22.54 9.34
C GLN A 48 -11.38 -23.55 9.78
N LYS A 49 -11.36 -23.95 11.05
CA LYS A 49 -12.34 -24.87 11.63
C LYS A 49 -12.72 -24.40 13.03
N GLY A 50 -14.00 -24.44 13.37
CA GLY A 50 -14.50 -24.13 14.71
C GLY A 50 -14.75 -22.65 15.01
N ILE A 51 -14.66 -21.77 14.02
CA ILE A 51 -14.99 -20.35 14.16
C ILE A 51 -16.47 -20.16 13.76
N VAL A 52 -17.28 -19.63 14.67
CA VAL A 52 -18.69 -19.32 14.41
C VAL A 52 -18.90 -17.81 14.48
N THR A 53 -19.38 -17.23 13.39
CA THR A 53 -19.62 -15.78 13.26
C THR A 53 -21.12 -15.52 13.25
N TYR A 54 -21.56 -14.60 14.10
CA TYR A 54 -22.96 -14.18 14.19
C TYR A 54 -23.11 -12.74 13.69
N THR A 55 -24.17 -12.47 12.93
CA THR A 55 -24.52 -11.13 12.44
C THR A 55 -26.04 -10.93 12.53
N LEU A 56 -26.50 -9.69 12.67
CA LEU A 56 -27.91 -9.35 12.49
C LEU A 56 -28.11 -8.65 11.14
N SER A 57 -29.33 -8.72 10.62
CA SER A 57 -29.70 -7.99 9.41
C SER A 57 -29.56 -6.47 9.62
N PRO A 58 -28.97 -5.73 8.65
CA PRO A 58 -28.79 -4.27 8.73
C PRO A 58 -30.08 -3.49 9.04
N ASN A 59 -31.23 -3.98 8.57
CA ASN A 59 -32.54 -3.34 8.78
C ASN A 59 -33.02 -3.39 10.23
N ARG A 60 -32.32 -4.11 11.11
CA ARG A 60 -32.60 -4.18 12.56
C ARG A 60 -31.62 -3.36 13.41
N TYR A 61 -30.63 -2.73 12.80
CA TYR A 61 -29.71 -1.82 13.50
C TYR A 61 -30.19 -0.38 13.36
N ASP A 62 -29.96 0.41 14.40
CA ASP A 62 -29.86 1.86 14.24
C ASP A 62 -28.43 2.18 13.75
N PRO A 63 -28.26 2.68 12.52
CA PRO A 63 -26.94 2.89 11.92
C PRO A 63 -26.12 3.98 12.62
N LEU A 64 -26.74 4.89 13.36
CA LEU A 64 -26.04 6.01 14.03
C LEU A 64 -26.00 5.87 15.55
N ALA A 65 -26.45 4.74 16.08
CA ALA A 65 -26.48 4.48 17.51
C ALA A 65 -25.10 4.71 18.16
N GLY A 66 -25.04 5.70 19.05
CA GLY A 66 -23.85 5.99 19.86
C GLY A 66 -22.66 6.57 19.09
N ILE A 67 -22.85 7.04 17.84
CA ILE A 67 -21.75 7.60 17.03
C ILE A 67 -21.03 8.72 17.74
N VAL A 68 -21.72 9.69 18.35
CA VAL A 68 -21.05 10.84 18.97
C VAL A 68 -20.11 10.40 20.09
N LYS A 69 -20.61 9.60 21.03
CA LYS A 69 -19.82 9.05 22.14
C LYS A 69 -18.64 8.23 21.61
N ASN A 70 -18.91 7.28 20.71
CA ASN A 70 -17.89 6.37 20.22
C ASN A 70 -16.86 7.06 19.35
N ALA A 71 -17.27 7.95 18.45
CA ALA A 71 -16.39 8.69 17.55
C ALA A 71 -15.46 9.60 18.33
N VAL A 72 -15.95 10.39 19.29
CA VAL A 72 -15.09 11.32 20.05
C VAL A 72 -14.02 10.57 20.83
N PHE A 73 -14.41 9.59 21.66
CA PHE A 73 -13.44 8.90 22.51
C PHE A 73 -12.51 7.96 21.73
N ASN A 74 -13.01 7.27 20.71
CA ASN A 74 -12.18 6.40 19.88
C ASN A 74 -11.23 7.19 18.99
N THR A 75 -11.66 8.32 18.43
CA THR A 75 -10.79 9.20 17.64
C THR A 75 -9.67 9.75 18.49
N TYR A 76 -9.97 10.32 19.66
CA TYR A 76 -8.94 10.79 20.58
C TYR A 76 -7.94 9.68 20.94
N ARG A 77 -8.45 8.50 21.34
CA ARG A 77 -7.60 7.36 21.67
C ARG A 77 -6.71 6.92 20.50
N ARG A 78 -7.20 6.94 19.26
CA ARG A 78 -6.39 6.58 18.08
C ARG A 78 -5.35 7.65 17.77
N THR A 79 -5.74 8.92 17.80
CA THR A 79 -4.84 10.04 17.51
C THR A 79 -3.71 10.14 18.53
N LYS A 80 -3.99 9.99 19.83
CA LYS A 80 -2.94 10.09 20.86
C LYS A 80 -1.81 9.06 20.70
N HIS A 81 -2.11 7.87 20.15
CA HIS A 81 -1.09 6.84 19.94
C HIS A 81 -0.23 7.10 18.70
N GLN A 82 -0.66 8.00 17.81
CA GLN A 82 0.01 8.28 16.56
C GLN A 82 0.59 9.69 16.48
N ILE A 83 0.15 10.60 17.36
CA ILE A 83 0.45 12.04 17.28
C ILE A 83 1.95 12.31 17.24
N LEU A 84 2.76 11.56 17.98
CA LEU A 84 4.20 11.76 18.02
C LEU A 84 4.95 11.29 16.75
N TYR A 85 4.32 10.49 15.89
CA TYR A 85 4.97 10.06 14.64
C TYR A 85 4.85 11.10 13.54
N TRP A 86 3.76 11.86 13.50
CA TRP A 86 3.49 12.80 12.41
C TRP A 86 3.49 14.26 12.85
N LEU A 87 3.13 14.59 14.11
CA LEU A 87 3.06 15.98 14.55
C LEU A 87 4.45 16.63 14.64
N PRO A 88 5.50 16.00 15.21
CA PRO A 88 6.83 16.62 15.27
C PRO A 88 7.41 17.01 13.91
N PRO A 89 7.41 16.14 12.87
CA PRO A 89 7.94 16.55 11.56
C PRO A 89 7.08 17.64 10.90
N LEU A 90 5.76 17.67 11.11
CA LEU A 90 4.91 18.75 10.57
C LEU A 90 5.18 20.10 11.25
N VAL A 91 5.34 20.10 12.58
CA VAL A 91 5.66 21.31 13.34
C VAL A 91 7.04 21.84 12.95
N LEU A 92 8.03 20.95 12.83
CA LEU A 92 9.37 21.31 12.34
C LEU A 92 9.29 21.93 10.93
N ALA A 93 8.56 21.30 10.01
CA ALA A 93 8.42 21.79 8.65
C ALA A 93 7.73 23.16 8.59
N TYR A 94 6.73 23.40 9.44
CA TYR A 94 6.06 24.68 9.55
C TYR A 94 7.02 25.79 9.96
N PHE A 95 7.78 25.59 11.04
CA PHE A 95 8.75 26.60 11.50
C PHE A 95 9.89 26.82 10.52
N LEU A 96 10.38 25.76 9.87
CA LEU A 96 11.42 25.89 8.85
C LEU A 96 10.92 26.69 7.64
N MET A 97 9.67 26.48 7.24
CA MET A 97 9.06 27.23 6.13
C MET A 97 8.86 28.70 6.50
N ASP A 98 8.36 28.97 7.70
CA ASP A 98 8.14 30.34 8.19
C ASP A 98 9.46 31.13 8.21
N TRP A 99 10.51 30.53 8.79
CA TRP A 99 11.86 31.09 8.75
C TRP A 99 12.37 31.33 7.33
N ALA A 100 12.17 30.35 6.42
CA ALA A 100 12.64 30.47 5.04
C ALA A 100 11.93 31.60 4.29
N VAL A 101 10.63 31.80 4.52
CA VAL A 101 9.84 32.89 3.93
C VAL A 101 10.31 34.23 4.46
N GLU A 102 10.44 34.39 5.78
CA GLU A 102 10.92 35.63 6.38
C GLU A 102 12.33 36.01 5.90
N GLN A 103 13.23 35.03 5.81
CA GLN A 103 14.58 35.25 5.29
C GLN A 103 14.57 35.63 3.82
N ASN A 104 13.76 34.95 2.99
CA ASN A 104 13.63 35.29 1.58
C ASN A 104 13.11 36.72 1.38
N ASP A 105 12.11 37.13 2.16
CA ASP A 105 11.54 38.48 2.09
C ASP A 105 12.54 39.53 2.58
N TYR A 106 13.30 39.24 3.65
CA TYR A 106 14.35 40.12 4.14
C TYR A 106 15.44 40.33 3.08
N LEU A 107 15.97 39.26 2.47
CA LEU A 107 17.03 39.36 1.46
C LEU A 107 16.59 40.16 0.22
N ASN A 108 15.33 40.04 -0.18
CA ASN A 108 14.77 40.81 -1.31
C ASN A 108 14.38 42.25 -0.93
N SER A 109 14.45 42.61 0.34
CA SER A 109 14.13 43.96 0.82
C SER A 109 15.29 44.95 0.59
N LYS A 110 15.01 46.25 0.74
CA LYS A 110 16.04 47.31 0.68
C LYS A 110 17.17 47.12 1.71
N PRO A 111 16.88 46.94 3.02
CA PRO A 111 17.94 46.71 4.00
C PRO A 111 18.68 45.39 3.76
N GLY A 112 18.00 44.34 3.31
CA GLY A 112 18.65 43.06 2.96
C GLY A 112 19.68 43.23 1.85
N ARG A 113 19.32 43.90 0.75
CA ARG A 113 20.28 44.18 -0.34
C ARG A 113 21.48 45.01 0.11
N ALA A 114 21.29 45.95 1.03
CA ALA A 114 22.39 46.73 1.60
C ALA A 114 23.30 45.89 2.50
N ALA A 115 22.74 44.96 3.27
CA ALA A 115 23.50 44.03 4.10
C ALA A 115 24.32 43.05 3.24
N THR A 116 23.73 42.46 2.19
CA THR A 116 24.43 41.53 1.30
C THR A 116 25.51 42.23 0.47
N ALA A 117 25.24 43.45 -0.02
CA ALA A 117 26.22 44.24 -0.77
C ALA A 117 27.37 44.81 0.10
N ALA A 118 27.23 44.82 1.42
CA ALA A 118 28.29 45.22 2.35
C ALA A 118 29.16 44.03 2.81
N GLU A 119 28.71 42.79 2.57
CA GLU A 119 29.45 41.57 2.87
C GLU A 119 30.31 41.06 1.69
N GLU A 120 30.06 41.55 0.47
CA GLU A 120 30.94 41.39 -0.72
C GLU A 120 32.06 42.43 -0.76
#